data_AF-A0A943I067-F1
#
_entry.id   AF-A0A943I067-F1
#
_cell.length_a   1.000
_cell.length_b   1.000
_cell.length_c   1.000
_cell.angle_alpha   90.00
_cell.angle_beta   90.00
_cell.angle_gamma   90.00
#
_symmetry.space_group_name_H-M   'P 1'
#
loop_
_entity.id
_entity.type
_entity.pdbx_description
1 polymer ?
#
loop_
_entity_poly.entity_id
_entity_poly.type
_entity_poly.pdbx_seq_one_letter_code
_entity_poly.pdbx_strand_id
1 'polypeptide(L)'
;MFCRHCGKQIADDAKFCPSCGAQVAQPGQSAPQAEPVQTPPQPEPQAEPVQTPPQAAPVYQTVSSPQPTQLGTKWLTVLPFLLGLGAIMNFVTVIRILGSGVSLGDMFSVPTAGPIFALAFFGTIALVALAVVAIVYLVRRKKLGYQCVYALYGCQLAVNLIVFLSMMGYYGVDLTSTVIAIIVAGVMLGINVTYFNKRKHLFN
;
A
#
# COMPACT_ATOMS: atom_id res chain seq x y z
N MET A 1 10.98 -27.94 -35.29
CA MET A 1 11.57 -28.78 -34.22
C MET A 1 11.21 -28.27 -32.82
N PHE A 2 11.76 -28.85 -31.74
CA PHE A 2 11.63 -28.36 -30.36
C PHE A 2 13.01 -28.01 -29.78
N CYS A 3 13.09 -26.94 -28.98
CA CYS A 3 14.34 -26.50 -28.37
C CYS A 3 14.76 -27.41 -27.20
N ARG A 4 15.93 -28.04 -27.29
CA ARG A 4 16.48 -28.92 -26.24
C ARG A 4 16.74 -28.23 -24.88
N HIS A 5 16.81 -26.90 -24.85
CA HIS A 5 17.08 -26.12 -23.62
C HIS A 5 15.79 -25.66 -22.89
N CYS A 6 14.66 -25.50 -23.59
CA CYS A 6 13.42 -24.97 -22.97
C CYS A 6 12.12 -25.68 -23.37
N GLY A 7 12.19 -26.76 -24.15
CA GLY A 7 11.03 -27.58 -24.53
C GLY A 7 10.03 -26.92 -25.49
N LYS A 8 10.18 -25.64 -25.82
CA LYS A 8 9.28 -24.92 -26.73
C LYS A 8 9.54 -25.24 -28.20
N GLN A 9 8.47 -25.21 -29.00
CA GLN A 9 8.52 -25.39 -30.44
C GLN A 9 9.24 -24.22 -31.11
N ILE A 10 10.02 -24.52 -32.15
CA ILE A 10 10.80 -23.56 -32.95
C ILE A 10 10.79 -24.01 -34.42
N ALA A 11 10.97 -23.06 -35.35
CA ALA A 11 11.15 -23.37 -36.76
C ALA A 11 12.44 -24.19 -37.00
N ASP A 12 12.46 -24.99 -38.05
CA ASP A 12 13.54 -25.95 -38.34
C ASP A 12 14.81 -25.28 -38.95
N ASP A 13 14.70 -24.03 -39.37
CA ASP A 13 15.78 -23.14 -39.82
C ASP A 13 16.34 -22.21 -38.72
N ALA A 14 15.72 -22.20 -37.53
CA ALA A 14 16.01 -21.23 -36.47
C ALA A 14 17.39 -21.47 -35.81
N LYS A 15 18.39 -20.65 -36.15
CA LYS A 15 19.75 -20.68 -35.56
C LYS A 15 19.80 -20.44 -34.04
N PHE A 16 18.82 -19.73 -33.49
CA PHE A 16 18.68 -19.45 -32.06
C PHE A 16 17.22 -19.57 -31.62
N CYS A 17 16.96 -20.02 -30.39
CA CYS A 17 15.61 -20.15 -29.86
C CYS A 17 15.04 -18.78 -29.43
N PRO A 18 13.93 -18.29 -30.04
CA PRO A 18 13.35 -16.98 -29.71
C PRO A 18 12.72 -16.91 -28.30
N SER A 19 12.61 -18.04 -27.58
CA SER A 19 12.09 -18.10 -26.21
C SER A 19 13.15 -18.20 -25.11
N CYS A 20 14.43 -18.46 -25.44
CA CYS A 20 15.48 -18.59 -24.42
C CYS A 20 16.90 -18.23 -24.88
N GLY A 21 17.08 -17.73 -26.11
CA GLY A 21 18.39 -17.30 -26.66
C GLY A 21 19.36 -18.43 -27.03
N ALA A 22 19.15 -19.65 -26.56
CA ALA A 22 20.04 -20.79 -26.82
C ALA A 22 20.21 -21.05 -28.33
N GLN A 23 21.46 -21.19 -28.78
CA GLN A 23 21.80 -21.56 -30.16
C GLN A 23 21.35 -22.99 -30.47
N VAL A 24 20.94 -23.23 -31.72
CA VAL A 24 20.42 -24.52 -32.16
C VAL A 24 21.31 -25.06 -33.27
N ALA A 25 21.92 -26.22 -33.03
CA ALA A 25 22.77 -26.89 -34.02
C ALA A 25 21.91 -27.47 -35.14
N GLN A 26 22.10 -26.98 -36.37
CA GLN A 26 21.45 -27.54 -37.55
C GLN A 26 22.17 -28.83 -38.00
N PRO A 27 21.44 -29.91 -38.33
CA PRO A 27 22.04 -31.16 -38.78
C PRO A 27 22.44 -31.08 -40.26
N GLY A 28 23.65 -30.60 -40.57
CA GLY A 28 24.16 -30.68 -41.95
C GLY A 28 25.33 -29.78 -42.33
N GLN A 29 26.52 -30.01 -41.78
CA GLN A 29 27.78 -29.77 -42.50
C GLN A 29 28.94 -30.54 -41.84
N SER A 30 29.83 -31.10 -42.66
CA SER A 30 30.91 -32.01 -42.27
C SER A 30 32.29 -31.35 -42.45
N ALA A 31 33.28 -31.76 -41.65
CA ALA A 31 34.70 -31.51 -41.95
C ALA A 31 35.16 -32.37 -43.14
N PRO A 32 36.25 -32.01 -43.86
CA PRO A 32 37.58 -32.45 -43.40
C PRO A 32 38.83 -31.59 -43.80
N GLN A 33 39.95 -31.90 -43.12
CA GLN A 33 41.37 -31.91 -43.59
C GLN A 33 42.17 -30.65 -44.02
N ALA A 34 43.22 -30.40 -43.21
CA ALA A 34 44.66 -30.41 -43.57
C ALA A 34 45.36 -29.21 -44.29
N GLU A 35 46.68 -29.17 -44.07
CA GLU A 35 47.65 -28.06 -44.20
C GLU A 35 48.50 -28.17 -45.50
N PRO A 36 49.27 -27.13 -45.92
CA PRO A 36 50.65 -26.98 -45.38
C PRO A 36 51.31 -25.56 -45.41
N VAL A 37 52.42 -25.42 -44.65
CA VAL A 37 53.58 -24.53 -44.94
C VAL A 37 53.38 -23.02 -44.66
N GLN A 38 54.32 -22.21 -44.11
CA GLN A 38 55.57 -22.37 -43.31
C GLN A 38 56.07 -20.93 -42.93
N THR A 39 57.14 -20.56 -42.19
CA THR A 39 58.29 -21.24 -41.51
C THR A 39 58.55 -20.56 -40.10
N PRO A 40 59.74 -20.10 -39.60
CA PRO A 40 59.91 -19.47 -38.26
C PRO A 40 59.93 -17.90 -38.41
N PRO A 41 60.46 -17.04 -37.47
CA PRO A 41 61.09 -17.26 -36.16
C PRO A 41 60.58 -16.28 -35.04
N GLN A 42 61.16 -16.15 -33.82
CA GLN A 42 62.36 -16.78 -33.25
C GLN A 42 62.24 -17.31 -31.79
N PRO A 43 62.09 -16.48 -30.72
CA PRO A 43 62.74 -16.82 -29.44
C PRO A 43 61.84 -16.93 -28.18
N GLU A 44 62.48 -17.48 -27.14
CA GLU A 44 62.04 -17.72 -25.76
C GLU A 44 62.55 -16.63 -24.76
N PRO A 45 62.29 -16.70 -23.43
CA PRO A 45 61.35 -17.56 -22.66
C PRO A 45 60.42 -16.80 -21.68
N GLN A 46 59.27 -17.37 -21.30
CA GLN A 46 58.67 -17.11 -19.98
C GLN A 46 57.74 -18.23 -19.49
N ALA A 47 57.57 -18.33 -18.16
CA ALA A 47 57.09 -19.52 -17.45
C ALA A 47 55.57 -19.73 -17.46
N GLU A 48 55.16 -20.97 -17.14
CA GLU A 48 53.76 -21.37 -16.93
C GLU A 48 53.06 -20.54 -15.84
N PRO A 49 51.88 -19.95 -16.13
CA PRO A 49 50.96 -19.51 -15.09
C PRO A 49 50.31 -20.75 -14.46
N VAL A 50 50.64 -21.04 -13.19
CA VAL A 50 50.03 -22.13 -12.41
C VAL A 50 48.51 -22.01 -12.45
N GLN A 51 47.81 -23.07 -12.88
CA GLN A 51 46.36 -23.12 -12.84
C GLN A 51 45.86 -23.26 -11.41
N THR A 52 45.56 -22.12 -10.77
CA THR A 52 44.76 -22.10 -9.54
C THR A 52 43.43 -22.81 -9.78
N PRO A 53 42.98 -23.75 -8.94
CA PRO A 53 41.67 -24.37 -9.08
C PRO A 53 40.58 -23.30 -9.11
N PRO A 54 39.54 -23.43 -9.97
CA PRO A 54 38.45 -22.46 -10.01
C PRO A 54 37.79 -22.34 -8.63
N GLN A 55 38.00 -21.22 -7.95
CA GLN A 55 37.27 -20.92 -6.72
C GLN A 55 35.79 -20.95 -7.06
N ALA A 56 35.03 -21.82 -6.39
CA ALA A 56 33.59 -21.89 -6.57
C ALA A 56 32.99 -20.53 -6.22
N ALA A 57 32.62 -19.77 -7.25
CA ALA A 57 31.90 -18.51 -7.08
C ALA A 57 30.68 -18.81 -6.19
N PRO A 58 30.39 -17.99 -5.16
CA PRO A 58 29.32 -18.26 -4.25
C PRO A 58 28.03 -18.40 -5.04
N VAL A 59 27.44 -19.59 -5.02
CA VAL A 59 26.14 -19.84 -5.63
C VAL A 59 25.17 -18.94 -4.88
N TYR A 60 24.82 -17.82 -5.49
CA TYR A 60 23.70 -16.99 -5.09
C TYR A 60 22.45 -17.84 -5.26
N GLN A 61 22.16 -18.64 -4.23
CA GLN A 61 20.83 -19.16 -4.04
C GLN A 61 19.92 -17.94 -4.01
N THR A 62 19.11 -17.81 -5.04
CA THR A 62 17.88 -17.03 -4.99
C THR A 62 16.96 -17.75 -4.01
N VAL A 63 17.28 -17.60 -2.72
CA VAL A 63 16.37 -17.89 -1.61
C VAL A 63 15.08 -17.19 -1.99
N SER A 64 14.06 -17.98 -2.29
CA SER A 64 12.78 -17.50 -2.78
C SER A 64 12.12 -16.71 -1.66
N SER A 65 12.47 -15.42 -1.61
CA SER A 65 11.98 -14.48 -0.59
C SER A 65 10.47 -14.67 -0.49
N PRO A 66 9.94 -14.98 0.71
CA PRO A 66 8.57 -15.47 0.86
C PRO A 66 7.61 -14.40 0.36
N GLN A 67 7.16 -14.58 -0.89
CA GLN A 67 6.45 -13.54 -1.64
C GLN A 67 5.20 -13.17 -0.84
N PRO A 68 5.12 -11.95 -0.30
CA PRO A 68 4.27 -11.68 0.86
C PRO A 68 2.82 -11.96 0.52
N THR A 69 2.27 -13.00 1.18
CA THR A 69 1.04 -13.71 0.84
C THR A 69 -0.04 -12.75 0.35
N GLN A 70 -0.23 -12.67 -0.97
CA GLN A 70 -0.93 -11.61 -1.71
C GLN A 70 -2.01 -10.89 -0.88
N LEU A 71 -1.63 -9.82 -0.18
CA LEU A 71 -2.26 -9.47 1.11
C LEU A 71 -3.54 -8.64 0.99
N GLY A 72 -4.49 -9.16 0.21
CA GLY A 72 -5.90 -8.79 0.16
C GLY A 72 -6.16 -7.30 0.32
N THR A 73 -5.84 -6.49 -0.69
CA THR A 73 -6.05 -5.03 -0.69
C THR A 73 -7.52 -4.58 -0.71
N LYS A 74 -8.48 -5.53 -0.70
CA LYS A 74 -9.94 -5.27 -0.75
C LYS A 74 -10.40 -4.18 0.23
N TRP A 75 -9.89 -4.18 1.47
CA TRP A 75 -10.23 -3.14 2.46
C TRP A 75 -9.78 -1.74 2.04
N LEU A 76 -8.61 -1.59 1.40
CA LEU A 76 -8.14 -0.30 0.88
C LEU A 76 -8.93 0.16 -0.36
N THR A 77 -9.62 -0.74 -1.06
CA THR A 77 -10.61 -0.37 -2.09
C THR A 77 -11.91 0.13 -1.45
N VAL A 78 -12.38 -0.50 -0.37
CA VAL A 78 -13.66 -0.18 0.30
C VAL A 78 -13.58 1.03 1.22
N LEU A 79 -12.49 1.19 1.98
CA LEU A 79 -12.31 2.21 3.00
C LEU A 79 -12.53 3.66 2.50
N PRO A 80 -12.08 4.08 1.30
CA PRO A 80 -12.35 5.43 0.80
C PRO A 80 -13.85 5.71 0.59
N PHE A 81 -14.63 4.71 0.17
CA PHE A 81 -16.09 4.85 0.03
C PHE A 81 -16.78 4.95 1.41
N LEU A 82 -16.31 4.20 2.41
CA LEU A 82 -16.82 4.30 3.79
C LEU A 82 -16.52 5.68 4.40
N LEU A 83 -15.30 6.20 4.21
CA LEU A 83 -14.94 7.56 4.62
C LEU A 83 -15.78 8.62 3.87
N GLY A 84 -16.02 8.43 2.57
CA GLY A 84 -16.86 9.31 1.78
C GLY A 84 -18.31 9.35 2.28
N LEU A 85 -18.91 8.19 2.54
CA LEU A 85 -20.26 8.07 3.09
C LEU A 85 -20.36 8.73 4.48
N GLY A 86 -19.40 8.47 5.37
CA GLY A 86 -19.34 9.12 6.69
C GLY A 86 -19.18 10.64 6.60
N ALA A 87 -18.34 11.14 5.69
CA ALA A 87 -18.17 12.56 5.44
C ALA A 87 -19.48 13.21 4.90
N ILE A 88 -20.21 12.54 4.02
CA ILE A 88 -21.51 13.00 3.51
C ILE A 88 -22.54 13.06 4.65
N MET A 89 -22.62 12.03 5.51
CA MET A 89 -23.54 12.06 6.67
C MET A 89 -23.20 13.19 7.64
N ASN A 90 -21.92 13.38 7.97
CA ASN A 90 -21.48 14.49 8.82
C ASN A 90 -21.79 15.87 8.19
N PHE A 91 -21.59 16.03 6.88
CA PHE A 91 -21.92 17.25 6.16
C PHE A 91 -23.43 17.53 6.11
N VAL A 92 -24.25 16.49 5.92
CA VAL A 92 -25.72 16.60 6.05
C VAL A 92 -26.13 17.03 7.46
N THR A 93 -25.50 16.50 8.51
CA THR A 93 -25.76 16.95 9.90
C THR A 93 -25.43 18.43 10.10
N VAL A 94 -24.30 18.91 9.56
CA VAL A 94 -23.96 20.36 9.58
C VAL A 94 -25.02 21.20 8.85
N ILE A 95 -25.49 20.77 7.67
CA ILE A 95 -26.57 21.46 6.95
C ILE A 95 -27.88 21.45 7.74
N ARG A 96 -28.24 20.34 8.40
CA ARG A 96 -29.45 20.25 9.24
C ARG A 96 -29.40 21.21 10.44
N ILE A 97 -28.22 21.40 11.04
CA ILE A 97 -27.99 22.38 12.11
C ILE A 97 -28.17 23.81 11.57
N LEU A 98 -27.50 24.16 10.46
CA LEU A 98 -27.60 25.48 9.84
C LEU A 98 -29.03 25.81 9.37
N GLY A 99 -29.77 24.80 8.89
CA GLY A 99 -31.16 24.92 8.47
C GLY A 99 -32.20 24.78 9.59
N SER A 100 -31.80 24.73 10.87
CA SER A 100 -32.72 24.53 12.01
C SER A 100 -33.58 25.75 12.37
N GLY A 101 -33.22 26.94 11.86
CA GLY A 101 -33.89 28.21 12.19
C GLY A 101 -33.47 28.83 13.53
N VAL A 102 -32.63 28.14 14.32
CA VAL A 102 -32.06 28.65 15.58
C VAL A 102 -30.68 29.24 15.32
N SER A 103 -30.36 30.40 15.88
CA SER A 103 -29.08 31.07 15.65
C SER A 103 -27.93 30.32 16.31
N LEU A 104 -26.80 30.20 15.62
CA LEU A 104 -25.59 29.59 16.20
C LEU A 104 -25.08 30.36 17.42
N GLY A 105 -25.30 31.69 17.48
CA GLY A 105 -25.02 32.50 18.67
C GLY A 105 -25.78 32.00 19.90
N ASP A 106 -27.10 31.82 19.78
CA ASP A 106 -27.96 31.33 20.86
C ASP A 106 -27.51 29.95 21.36
N MET A 107 -27.13 29.05 20.44
CA MET A 107 -26.59 27.74 20.79
C MET A 107 -25.24 27.84 21.52
N PHE A 108 -24.31 28.67 21.04
CA PHE A 108 -22.97 28.81 21.63
C PHE A 108 -22.94 29.60 22.94
N SER A 109 -23.92 30.47 23.19
CA SER A 109 -24.02 31.27 24.42
C SER A 109 -24.50 30.49 25.65
N VAL A 110 -24.98 29.26 25.52
CA VAL A 110 -25.37 28.43 26.68
C VAL A 110 -24.11 28.05 27.48
N PRO A 111 -23.94 28.46 28.76
CA PRO A 111 -22.63 28.41 29.44
C PRO A 111 -21.95 27.05 29.52
N THR A 112 -22.72 25.96 29.59
CA THR A 112 -22.20 24.58 29.63
C THR A 112 -22.36 23.84 28.30
N ALA A 113 -23.55 23.88 27.70
CA ALA A 113 -23.85 23.15 26.47
C ALA A 113 -23.23 23.78 25.21
N GLY A 114 -23.10 25.12 25.18
CA GLY A 114 -22.61 25.87 24.01
C GLY A 114 -21.17 25.54 23.63
N PRO A 115 -20.21 25.50 24.57
CA PRO A 115 -18.84 25.05 24.28
C PRO A 115 -18.76 23.59 23.78
N ILE A 116 -19.57 22.69 24.34
CA ILE A 116 -19.65 21.28 23.91
C ILE A 116 -20.19 21.20 22.48
N PHE A 117 -21.26 21.96 22.19
CA PHE A 117 -21.88 22.02 20.87
C PHE A 117 -20.97 22.66 19.83
N ALA A 118 -20.24 23.73 20.18
CA ALA A 118 -19.24 24.34 19.32
C ALA A 118 -18.10 23.36 18.99
N LEU A 119 -17.57 22.64 19.99
CA LEU A 119 -16.56 21.59 19.79
C LEU A 119 -17.07 20.49 18.85
N ALA A 120 -18.31 20.02 19.04
CA ALA A 120 -18.92 19.02 18.18
C ALA A 120 -19.14 19.55 16.75
N PHE A 121 -19.62 20.78 16.58
CA PHE A 121 -19.91 21.40 15.29
C PHE A 121 -18.64 21.66 14.47
N PHE A 122 -17.69 22.43 15.02
CA PHE A 122 -16.42 22.71 14.34
C PHE A 122 -15.56 21.44 14.20
N GLY A 123 -15.60 20.53 15.17
CA GLY A 123 -14.98 19.21 15.08
C GLY A 123 -15.54 18.37 13.94
N THR A 124 -16.87 18.38 13.72
CA THR A 124 -17.52 17.69 12.59
C THR A 124 -17.05 18.26 11.25
N ILE A 125 -16.97 19.59 11.11
CA ILE A 125 -16.46 20.25 9.90
C ILE A 125 -14.99 19.87 9.65
N ALA A 126 -14.14 19.89 10.68
CA ALA A 126 -12.74 19.49 10.58
C ALA A 126 -12.58 18.00 10.21
N LEU A 127 -13.43 17.13 10.75
CA LEU A 127 -13.45 15.70 10.42
C LEU A 127 -13.90 15.43 8.97
N VAL A 128 -14.84 16.19 8.43
CA VAL A 128 -15.22 16.13 7.00
C VAL A 128 -14.04 16.53 6.11
N ALA A 129 -13.36 17.64 6.43
CA ALA A 129 -12.17 18.07 5.68
C ALA A 129 -11.04 17.02 5.76
N LEU A 130 -10.79 16.47 6.96
CA LEU A 130 -9.79 15.43 7.18
C LEU A 130 -10.14 14.10 6.46
N ALA A 131 -11.43 13.77 6.32
CA ALA A 131 -11.88 12.63 5.53
C ALA A 131 -11.56 12.80 4.04
N VAL A 132 -11.81 13.98 3.46
CA VAL A 132 -11.46 14.29 2.07
C VAL A 132 -9.93 14.20 1.86
N VAL A 133 -9.14 14.76 2.76
CA VAL A 133 -7.67 14.64 2.73
C VAL A 133 -7.23 13.17 2.83
N ALA A 134 -7.78 12.40 3.78
CA ALA A 134 -7.48 10.98 3.92
C ALA A 134 -7.79 10.20 2.63
N ILE A 135 -8.96 10.40 2.02
CA ILE A 135 -9.35 9.77 0.75
C ILE A 135 -8.33 10.10 -0.36
N VAL A 136 -8.01 11.38 -0.57
CA VAL A 136 -7.08 11.81 -1.63
C VAL A 136 -5.68 11.21 -1.44
N TYR A 137 -5.15 11.21 -0.21
CA TYR A 137 -3.82 10.66 0.08
C TYR A 137 -3.78 9.12 0.11
N LEU A 138 -4.88 8.45 0.47
CA LEU A 138 -5.04 6.99 0.34
C LEU A 138 -5.03 6.56 -1.13
N VAL A 139 -5.83 7.23 -1.98
CA VAL A 139 -5.89 6.94 -3.43
C VAL A 139 -4.53 7.19 -4.08
N ARG A 140 -3.83 8.27 -3.71
CA ARG A 140 -2.46 8.58 -4.16
C ARG A 140 -1.36 7.72 -3.50
N ARG A 141 -1.71 6.71 -2.69
CA ARG A 141 -0.79 5.81 -1.97
C ARG A 141 0.34 6.54 -1.22
N LYS A 142 0.03 7.70 -0.63
CA LYS A 142 0.98 8.48 0.16
C LYS A 142 1.00 8.04 1.62
N LYS A 143 2.18 8.02 2.25
CA LYS A 143 2.32 7.67 3.70
C LYS A 143 1.38 8.47 4.62
N LEU A 144 1.17 9.75 4.31
CA LEU A 144 0.25 10.62 5.06
C LEU A 144 -1.21 10.14 5.04
N GLY A 145 -1.65 9.38 4.02
CA GLY A 145 -3.04 8.95 3.87
C GLY A 145 -3.55 8.10 5.02
N TYR A 146 -2.80 7.07 5.44
CA TYR A 146 -3.20 6.27 6.61
C TYR A 146 -2.99 7.02 7.93
N GLN A 147 -2.06 7.98 7.99
CA GLN A 147 -1.91 8.86 9.16
C GLN A 147 -3.13 9.78 9.33
N CYS A 148 -3.69 10.31 8.25
CA CYS A 148 -4.97 11.03 8.27
C CYS A 148 -6.14 10.12 8.70
N VAL A 149 -6.16 8.84 8.33
CA VAL A 149 -7.16 7.87 8.83
C VAL A 149 -7.04 7.67 10.34
N TYR A 150 -5.82 7.53 10.87
CA TYR A 150 -5.60 7.41 12.31
C TYR A 150 -6.03 8.67 13.06
N ALA A 151 -5.67 9.85 12.54
CA ALA A 151 -6.08 11.14 13.09
C ALA A 151 -7.60 11.32 13.06
N LEU A 152 -8.27 10.93 11.97
CA LEU A 152 -9.73 11.01 11.83
C LEU A 152 -10.45 10.20 12.90
N TYR A 153 -10.15 8.91 13.02
CA TYR A 153 -10.82 8.07 14.03
C TYR A 153 -10.39 8.41 15.46
N GLY A 154 -9.15 8.85 15.67
CA GLY A 154 -8.66 9.34 16.96
C GLY A 154 -9.36 10.62 17.42
N CYS A 155 -9.48 11.62 16.55
CA CYS A 155 -10.21 12.87 16.84
C CYS A 155 -11.72 12.61 17.01
N GLN A 156 -12.32 11.76 16.18
CA GLN A 156 -13.74 11.37 16.33
C GLN A 156 -13.99 10.70 17.68
N LEU A 157 -13.12 9.79 18.11
CA LEU A 157 -13.18 9.13 19.41
C LEU A 157 -13.01 10.14 20.56
N ALA A 158 -12.02 11.03 20.47
CA ALA A 158 -11.76 12.04 21.48
C ALA A 158 -12.92 13.04 21.65
N VAL A 159 -13.46 13.58 20.55
CA VAL A 159 -14.62 14.49 20.60
C VAL A 159 -15.84 13.78 21.19
N ASN A 160 -16.13 12.55 20.77
CA ASN A 160 -17.28 11.82 21.30
C ASN A 160 -17.12 11.48 22.79
N LEU A 161 -15.90 11.16 23.26
CA LEU A 161 -15.61 10.96 24.67
C LEU A 161 -15.79 12.25 25.48
N ILE A 162 -15.34 13.41 24.97
CA ILE A 162 -15.55 14.71 25.63
C ILE A 162 -17.04 15.02 25.73
N VAL A 163 -17.80 14.86 24.63
CA VAL A 163 -19.26 15.06 24.63
C VAL A 163 -19.94 14.12 25.64
N PHE A 164 -19.61 12.83 25.62
CA PHE A 164 -20.18 11.83 26.54
C PHE A 164 -19.90 12.16 28.01
N LEU A 165 -18.65 12.42 28.37
CA LEU A 165 -18.26 12.76 29.75
C LEU A 165 -18.90 14.08 30.21
N SER A 166 -19.03 15.06 29.31
CA SER A 166 -19.63 16.36 29.64
C SER A 166 -21.16 16.31 29.76
N MET A 167 -21.82 15.36 29.10
CA MET A 167 -23.28 15.21 29.11
C MET A 167 -23.79 14.12 30.06
N MET A 168 -22.94 13.22 30.55
CA MET A 168 -23.30 12.12 31.48
C MET A 168 -24.06 12.56 32.73
N GLY A 169 -23.81 13.79 33.23
CA GLY A 169 -24.48 14.35 34.40
C GLY A 169 -25.87 14.95 34.14
N TYR A 170 -26.34 15.02 32.89
CA TYR A 170 -27.59 15.69 32.53
C TYR A 170 -28.76 14.70 32.48
N TYR A 171 -29.64 14.79 33.47
CA TYR A 171 -30.84 13.95 33.55
C TYR A 171 -31.73 14.13 32.31
N GLY A 172 -32.12 13.03 31.67
CA GLY A 172 -32.98 13.03 30.48
C GLY A 172 -32.26 13.15 29.13
N VAL A 173 -30.92 13.24 29.09
CA VAL A 173 -30.17 13.22 27.83
C VAL A 173 -29.91 11.78 27.37
N ASP A 174 -30.37 11.45 26.16
CA ASP A 174 -30.03 10.17 25.51
C ASP A 174 -28.60 10.22 24.94
N LEU A 175 -27.73 9.33 25.43
CA LEU A 175 -26.33 9.19 25.03
C LEU A 175 -26.07 7.92 24.20
N THR A 176 -27.11 7.16 23.84
CA THR A 176 -26.99 5.88 23.13
C THR A 176 -26.26 6.04 21.80
N SER A 177 -26.58 7.09 21.04
CA SER A 177 -25.92 7.44 19.78
C SER A 177 -24.43 7.78 19.97
N THR A 178 -24.08 8.52 21.03
CA THR A 178 -22.71 8.88 21.39
C THR A 178 -21.91 7.64 21.79
N VAL A 179 -22.48 6.74 22.59
CA VAL A 179 -21.85 5.46 22.99
C VAL A 179 -21.59 4.57 21.77
N ILE A 180 -22.56 4.44 20.85
CA ILE A 180 -22.37 3.72 19.59
C ILE A 180 -21.23 4.36 18.77
N ALA A 181 -21.20 5.69 18.67
CA ALA A 181 -20.16 6.40 17.92
C ALA A 181 -18.76 6.27 18.55
N ILE A 182 -18.65 6.18 19.88
CA ILE A 182 -17.39 5.86 20.59
C ILE A 182 -16.93 4.44 20.22
N ILE A 183 -17.81 3.45 20.31
CA ILE A 183 -17.50 2.04 20.00
C ILE A 183 -17.07 1.89 18.54
N VAL A 184 -17.82 2.47 17.60
CA VAL A 184 -17.51 2.42 16.16
C VAL A 184 -16.17 3.11 15.86
N ALA A 185 -15.89 4.28 16.45
CA ALA A 185 -14.61 4.97 16.25
C ALA A 185 -13.43 4.17 16.79
N GLY A 186 -13.54 3.58 18.00
CA GLY A 186 -12.51 2.73 18.59
C GLY A 186 -12.24 1.46 17.78
N VAL A 187 -13.29 0.76 17.35
CA VAL A 187 -13.19 -0.45 16.51
C VAL A 187 -12.58 -0.11 15.14
N MET A 188 -13.03 0.95 14.48
CA MET A 188 -12.48 1.36 13.19
C MET A 188 -11.03 1.84 13.29
N LEU A 189 -10.64 2.50 14.39
CA LEU A 189 -9.24 2.85 14.65
C LEU A 189 -8.39 1.57 14.78
N GLY A 190 -8.81 0.61 15.61
CA GLY A 190 -8.11 -0.67 15.82
C GLY A 190 -7.96 -1.51 14.55
N ILE A 191 -9.03 -1.61 13.74
CA ILE A 191 -9.02 -2.29 12.43
C ILE A 191 -8.01 -1.60 11.50
N ASN A 192 -8.08 -0.28 11.34
CA ASN A 192 -7.21 0.44 10.41
C ASN A 192 -5.74 0.44 10.87
N VAL A 193 -5.45 0.63 12.15
CA VAL A 193 -4.08 0.51 12.71
C VAL A 193 -3.50 -0.87 12.43
N THR A 194 -4.28 -1.93 12.65
CA THR A 194 -3.86 -3.32 12.37
C THR A 194 -3.66 -3.56 10.87
N TYR A 195 -4.56 -3.04 10.03
CA TYR A 195 -4.53 -3.19 8.58
C TYR A 195 -3.31 -2.51 7.93
N PHE A 196 -3.05 -1.25 8.31
CA PHE A 196 -2.00 -0.41 7.74
C PHE A 196 -0.62 -0.73 8.32
N ASN A 197 -0.49 -1.09 9.60
CA ASN A 197 0.80 -1.54 10.14
C ASN A 197 1.36 -2.75 9.38
N LYS A 198 0.51 -3.71 8.98
CA LYS A 198 0.88 -4.86 8.14
C LYS A 198 1.17 -4.51 6.67
N ARG A 199 0.94 -3.25 6.24
CA ARG A 199 0.95 -2.81 4.84
C ARG A 199 1.66 -1.46 4.61
N LYS A 200 2.55 -1.04 5.51
CA LYS A 200 3.32 0.22 5.36
C LYS A 200 4.09 0.31 4.03
N HIS A 201 4.53 -0.82 3.49
CA HIS A 201 5.20 -0.93 2.18
C HIS A 201 4.31 -0.58 0.97
N LEU A 202 2.98 -0.47 1.13
CA LEU A 202 2.06 -0.05 0.07
C LEU A 202 1.91 1.48 -0.06
N PHE A 203 2.67 2.25 0.71
CA PHE A 203 2.56 3.70 0.81
C PHE A 203 3.93 4.39 0.79
N ASN A 204 4.10 5.36 -0.12
CA ASN A 204 5.36 6.09 -0.35
C ASN A 204 5.32 7.55 0.12
#